data_AF-A0A960M5C5-F1
#
_entry.id   AF-A0A960M5C5-F1
#
_cell.length_a   1.000
_cell.length_b   1.000
_cell.length_c   1.000
_cell.angle_alpha   90.00
_cell.angle_beta   90.00
_cell.angle_gamma   90.00
#
_symmetry.space_group_name_H-M   'P 1'
#
loop_
_entity.id
_entity.type
_entity.pdbx_description
1 polymer ?
#
loop_
_entity_poly.entity_id
_entity_poly.type
_entity_poly.pdbx_seq_one_letter_code
_entity_poly.pdbx_strand_id
1 'polypeptide(L)'
;MDSFEKVLQRRSRILIHSLIISGTLNIALIATFVTFVLKERNGVIIPATIEVPLKKSSLTNQDVIRNFIGMAYEDLVRALYDETHIEEGQRRCDLALAFLGAYHHFDVQRAFAGYPVEKRVMIMDDGKKIILYPGLGEGRLEAVRNFARTEVWPLTPEGLFQEIQMRDEISQSLKEALENTTEYFVIKRAFHRLPYSISEEALFSFITEGNWEEIKVLADQIQTSPDGKISDFIPFLMPRMEKGSKLAAYLLVLLEKEYALKKLDDSQMEKLLSLLTEETPEIKAFLSEVKNGLRSDQIQELAGKPLENPPRRHIVQPGDSLWKISRDYDVKVAVIKEMNGLESENLKLGAELLLPPKNS
;
A
#
# COMPACT_ATOMS: atom_id res chain seq x y z
N MET A 1 -17.79 -3.75 -84.97
CA MET A 1 -18.60 -3.53 -83.75
C MET A 1 -19.38 -4.78 -83.34
N ASP A 2 -20.09 -5.45 -84.27
CA ASP A 2 -21.04 -6.55 -83.98
C ASP A 2 -20.44 -7.86 -83.40
N SER A 3 -19.15 -8.13 -83.60
CA SER A 3 -18.45 -9.31 -83.04
C SER A 3 -18.14 -9.18 -81.54
N PHE A 4 -17.81 -7.97 -81.07
CA PHE A 4 -17.39 -7.72 -79.69
C PHE A 4 -18.59 -7.75 -78.71
N GLU A 5 -19.74 -7.27 -79.18
CA GLU A 5 -20.99 -7.21 -78.41
C GLU A 5 -21.58 -8.61 -78.16
N LYS A 6 -21.50 -9.51 -79.15
CA LYS A 6 -21.88 -10.93 -79.01
C LYS A 6 -21.00 -11.67 -78.00
N VAL A 7 -19.70 -11.36 -77.92
CA VAL A 7 -18.78 -11.95 -76.94
C VAL A 7 -19.09 -11.47 -75.52
N LEU A 8 -19.37 -10.17 -75.35
CA LEU A 8 -19.76 -9.59 -74.06
C LEU A 8 -21.10 -10.15 -73.55
N GLN A 9 -22.11 -10.27 -74.41
CA GLN A 9 -23.39 -10.88 -74.03
C GLN A 9 -23.26 -12.36 -73.67
N ARG A 10 -22.36 -13.10 -74.31
CA ARG A 10 -22.10 -14.51 -73.98
C ARG A 10 -21.39 -14.65 -72.63
N ARG A 11 -20.40 -13.79 -72.35
CA ARG A 11 -19.70 -13.76 -71.05
C ARG A 11 -20.61 -13.31 -69.90
N SER A 12 -21.46 -12.30 -70.14
CA SER A 12 -22.47 -11.86 -69.16
C SER A 12 -23.46 -12.96 -68.82
N ARG A 13 -23.97 -13.70 -69.82
CA ARG A 13 -24.82 -14.87 -69.58
C ARG A 13 -24.12 -15.95 -68.79
N ILE A 14 -22.85 -16.24 -69.05
CA ILE A 14 -22.07 -17.22 -68.27
C ILE A 14 -21.95 -16.78 -66.81
N LEU A 15 -21.61 -15.51 -66.56
CA LEU A 15 -21.48 -14.98 -65.19
C LEU A 15 -22.81 -15.02 -64.42
N ILE A 16 -23.93 -14.69 -65.06
CA ILE A 16 -25.26 -14.77 -64.45
C ILE A 16 -25.60 -16.23 -64.09
N HIS A 17 -25.34 -17.18 -64.99
CA HIS A 17 -25.56 -18.60 -64.68
C HIS A 17 -24.65 -19.08 -63.55
N SER A 18 -23.38 -18.69 -63.55
CA SER A 18 -22.45 -19.01 -62.46
C SER A 18 -22.90 -18.42 -61.11
N LEU A 19 -23.45 -17.21 -61.11
CA LEU A 19 -23.95 -16.56 -59.90
C LEU A 19 -25.21 -17.27 -59.36
N ILE A 20 -26.13 -17.64 -60.26
CA ILE A 20 -27.34 -18.41 -59.90
C ILE A 20 -26.95 -19.78 -59.34
N ILE A 21 -26.01 -20.49 -59.99
CA ILE A 21 -25.53 -21.81 -59.53
C ILE A 21 -24.84 -21.71 -58.17
N SER A 22 -24.01 -20.69 -57.95
CA SER A 22 -23.36 -20.46 -56.65
C SER A 22 -24.38 -20.14 -55.55
N GLY A 23 -25.38 -19.31 -55.87
CA GLY A 23 -26.47 -18.98 -54.94
C GLY A 23 -27.30 -20.20 -54.55
N THR A 24 -27.68 -21.04 -55.52
CA THR A 24 -28.45 -22.26 -55.24
C THR A 24 -27.64 -23.30 -54.47
N LEU A 25 -26.34 -23.43 -54.76
CA LEU A 25 -25.46 -24.33 -54.03
C LEU A 25 -25.30 -23.92 -52.57
N ASN A 26 -25.15 -22.63 -52.28
CA ASN A 26 -25.05 -22.12 -50.90
C ASN A 26 -26.35 -22.34 -50.11
N ILE A 27 -27.52 -22.10 -50.73
CA ILE A 27 -28.82 -22.35 -50.09
C ILE A 27 -28.99 -23.84 -49.79
N ALA A 28 -28.62 -24.71 -50.74
CA ALA A 28 -28.66 -26.16 -50.54
C ALA A 28 -27.72 -26.59 -49.40
N LEU A 29 -26.50 -26.04 -49.35
CA LEU A 29 -25.51 -26.38 -48.33
C LEU A 29 -25.97 -25.97 -46.93
N ILE A 30 -26.55 -24.78 -46.77
CA ILE A 30 -27.18 -24.32 -45.52
C ILE A 30 -28.36 -25.22 -45.13
N ALA A 31 -29.21 -25.61 -46.08
CA ALA A 31 -30.33 -26.50 -45.81
C ALA A 31 -29.87 -27.90 -45.37
N THR A 32 -28.82 -28.47 -45.98
CA THR A 32 -28.20 -29.71 -45.52
C THR A 32 -27.57 -29.57 -44.14
N PHE A 33 -26.93 -28.45 -43.83
CA PHE A 33 -26.36 -28.21 -42.51
C PHE A 33 -27.43 -28.11 -41.42
N VAL A 34 -28.51 -27.36 -41.69
CA VAL A 34 -29.65 -27.23 -40.76
C VAL A 34 -30.34 -28.58 -40.55
N THR A 35 -30.55 -29.36 -41.61
CA THR A 35 -31.15 -30.70 -41.49
C THR A 35 -30.24 -31.69 -40.78
N PHE A 36 -28.91 -31.60 -40.94
CA PHE A 36 -27.94 -32.40 -40.19
C PHE A 36 -27.97 -32.06 -38.69
N VAL A 37 -27.91 -30.77 -38.33
CA VAL A 37 -27.98 -30.29 -36.93
C VAL A 37 -29.32 -30.64 -36.28
N LEU A 38 -30.44 -30.57 -37.01
CA LEU A 38 -31.74 -30.97 -36.49
C LEU A 38 -31.91 -32.49 -36.40
N LYS A 39 -31.24 -33.28 -37.25
CA LYS A 39 -31.27 -34.74 -37.21
C LYS A 39 -30.43 -35.30 -36.05
N GLU A 40 -29.34 -34.62 -35.64
CA GLU A 40 -28.57 -34.97 -34.44
C GLU A 40 -29.36 -34.76 -33.13
N ARG A 41 -30.47 -34.01 -33.15
CA ARG A 41 -31.34 -33.85 -31.96
C ARG A 41 -32.31 -35.02 -31.70
N ASN A 42 -32.51 -35.92 -32.66
CA ASN A 42 -33.56 -36.96 -32.57
C ASN A 42 -33.03 -38.36 -32.21
N GLY A 43 -32.05 -38.43 -31.31
CA GLY A 43 -31.45 -39.70 -30.89
C GLY A 43 -30.92 -39.69 -29.45
N VAL A 44 -31.63 -39.05 -28.51
CA VAL A 44 -31.36 -39.23 -27.08
C VAL A 44 -32.43 -40.16 -26.52
N ILE A 45 -32.07 -41.43 -26.30
CA ILE A 45 -32.80 -42.27 -25.37
C ILE A 45 -32.66 -41.58 -24.01
N ILE A 46 -33.75 -41.09 -23.45
CA ILE A 46 -33.78 -40.56 -22.09
C ILE A 46 -33.74 -41.80 -21.17
N PRO A 47 -32.61 -42.12 -20.49
CA PRO A 47 -32.69 -43.09 -19.41
C PRO A 47 -33.71 -42.56 -18.41
N ALA A 48 -34.60 -43.43 -17.90
CA ALA A 48 -35.55 -43.05 -16.87
C ALA A 48 -34.81 -42.23 -15.81
N THR A 49 -35.23 -40.97 -15.65
CA THR A 49 -34.66 -40.04 -14.69
C THR A 49 -34.76 -40.68 -13.31
N ILE A 50 -33.66 -41.24 -12.83
CA ILE A 50 -33.49 -41.33 -11.39
C ILE A 50 -33.32 -39.87 -11.00
N GLU A 51 -34.40 -39.26 -10.49
CA GLU A 51 -34.29 -38.06 -9.69
C GLU A 51 -33.48 -38.43 -8.45
N VAL A 52 -32.16 -38.49 -8.61
CA VAL A 52 -31.29 -38.19 -7.48
C VAL A 52 -31.63 -36.74 -7.18
N PRO A 53 -32.20 -36.42 -6.02
CA PRO A 53 -32.41 -35.03 -5.68
C PRO A 53 -31.05 -34.38 -5.78
N LEU A 54 -30.87 -33.50 -6.76
CA LEU A 54 -29.82 -32.50 -6.69
C LEU A 54 -30.07 -31.87 -5.34
N LYS A 55 -29.15 -32.12 -4.40
CA LYS A 55 -29.09 -31.35 -3.16
C LYS A 55 -28.73 -29.94 -3.61
N LYS A 56 -29.72 -29.21 -4.13
CA LYS A 56 -29.65 -27.78 -4.38
C LYS A 56 -29.13 -27.23 -3.06
N SER A 57 -27.95 -26.62 -3.10
CA SER A 57 -27.51 -25.82 -1.97
C SER A 57 -28.67 -24.86 -1.68
N SER A 58 -29.26 -24.96 -0.49
CA SER A 58 -30.43 -24.19 -0.09
C SER A 58 -30.15 -22.69 0.09
N LEU A 59 -29.00 -22.22 -0.39
CA LEU A 59 -28.44 -20.91 -0.18
C LEU A 59 -28.46 -20.17 -1.51
N THR A 60 -29.09 -19.01 -1.54
CA THR A 60 -29.04 -18.09 -2.69
C THR A 60 -27.62 -17.55 -2.87
N ASN A 61 -27.30 -16.99 -4.04
CA ASN A 61 -26.01 -16.30 -4.23
C ASN A 61 -25.74 -15.22 -3.19
N GLN A 62 -26.78 -14.49 -2.76
CA GLN A 62 -26.67 -13.50 -1.70
C GLN A 62 -26.32 -14.15 -0.35
N ASP A 63 -26.88 -15.31 -0.03
CA ASP A 63 -26.55 -16.03 1.21
C ASP A 63 -25.11 -16.57 1.16
N VAL A 64 -24.67 -17.06 0.00
CA VAL A 64 -23.27 -17.45 -0.20
C VAL A 64 -22.35 -16.25 -0.01
N ILE A 65 -22.62 -15.12 -0.68
CA ILE A 65 -21.83 -13.88 -0.54
C ILE A 65 -21.77 -13.41 0.92
N ARG A 66 -22.92 -13.37 1.62
CA ARG A 66 -22.97 -12.98 3.03
C ARG A 66 -22.11 -13.88 3.92
N ASN A 67 -22.11 -15.19 3.65
CA ASN A 67 -21.24 -16.12 4.38
C ASN A 67 -19.75 -15.79 4.16
N PHE A 68 -19.34 -15.38 2.95
CA PHE A 68 -17.95 -15.05 2.66
C PHE A 68 -17.43 -13.78 3.34
N ILE A 69 -18.29 -12.79 3.60
CA ILE A 69 -17.89 -11.52 4.25
C ILE A 69 -17.28 -11.78 5.64
N GLY A 70 -17.88 -12.69 6.41
CA GLY A 70 -17.48 -12.98 7.78
C GLY A 70 -16.52 -14.16 7.95
N MET A 71 -16.09 -14.80 6.86
CA MET A 71 -15.19 -15.95 6.96
C MET A 71 -13.79 -15.51 7.39
N ALA A 72 -13.19 -16.31 8.27
CA ALA A 72 -11.79 -16.17 8.66
C ALA A 72 -10.86 -16.44 7.47
N TYR A 73 -9.63 -15.94 7.55
CA TYR A 73 -8.62 -16.09 6.51
C TYR A 73 -8.43 -17.56 6.12
N GLU A 74 -8.28 -18.45 7.11
CA GLU A 74 -8.03 -19.88 6.91
C GLU A 74 -9.20 -20.58 6.22
N ASP A 75 -10.44 -20.16 6.51
CA ASP A 75 -11.64 -20.71 5.89
C ASP A 75 -11.76 -20.29 4.44
N LEU A 76 -11.41 -19.04 4.12
CA LEU A 76 -11.32 -18.59 2.74
C LEU A 76 -10.19 -19.30 1.97
N VAL A 77 -9.03 -19.54 2.61
CA VAL A 77 -7.95 -20.33 1.99
C VAL A 77 -8.41 -21.76 1.70
N ARG A 78 -9.19 -22.39 2.59
CA ARG A 78 -9.79 -23.71 2.32
C ARG A 78 -10.77 -23.64 1.15
N ALA A 79 -11.56 -22.57 1.05
CA ALA A 79 -12.51 -22.36 -0.05
C ALA A 79 -11.84 -22.19 -1.43
N LEU A 80 -10.53 -21.89 -1.50
CA LEU A 80 -9.77 -21.90 -2.76
C LEU A 80 -9.67 -23.29 -3.43
N TYR A 81 -9.94 -24.37 -2.69
CA TYR A 81 -9.99 -25.74 -3.21
C TYR A 81 -11.39 -26.14 -3.70
N ASP A 82 -12.40 -25.29 -3.50
CA ASP A 82 -13.78 -25.56 -3.88
C ASP A 82 -14.10 -24.97 -5.26
N GLU A 83 -14.06 -25.82 -6.28
CA GLU A 83 -14.37 -25.46 -7.67
C GLU A 83 -15.86 -25.55 -8.01
N THR A 84 -16.72 -25.82 -7.03
CA THR A 84 -18.16 -25.87 -7.29
C THR A 84 -18.69 -24.48 -7.67
N HIS A 85 -19.66 -24.47 -8.59
CA HIS A 85 -20.25 -23.25 -9.10
C HIS A 85 -21.45 -22.85 -8.26
N ILE A 86 -21.62 -21.54 -8.04
CA ILE A 86 -22.84 -20.95 -7.48
C ILE A 86 -23.89 -20.72 -8.58
N GLU A 87 -25.11 -20.28 -8.23
CA GLU A 87 -26.23 -20.19 -9.17
C GLU A 87 -26.00 -19.23 -10.36
N GLU A 88 -25.12 -18.23 -10.21
CA GLU A 88 -24.73 -17.31 -11.31
C GLU A 88 -23.52 -17.80 -12.14
N GLY A 89 -23.00 -18.99 -11.86
CA GLY A 89 -21.90 -19.61 -12.61
C GLY A 89 -20.50 -19.20 -12.15
N GLN A 90 -20.35 -18.48 -11.03
CA GLN A 90 -19.05 -18.19 -10.42
C GLN A 90 -18.59 -19.38 -9.58
N ARG A 91 -17.30 -19.72 -9.65
CA ARG A 91 -16.74 -20.74 -8.79
C ARG A 91 -16.55 -20.19 -7.38
N ARG A 92 -16.74 -21.05 -6.37
CA ARG A 92 -16.52 -20.69 -4.97
C ARG A 92 -15.06 -20.30 -4.70
N CYS A 93 -14.10 -20.91 -5.37
CA CYS A 93 -12.69 -20.51 -5.29
C CYS A 93 -12.42 -19.11 -5.85
N ASP A 94 -13.11 -18.70 -6.92
CA ASP A 94 -12.97 -17.34 -7.48
C ASP A 94 -13.54 -16.28 -6.51
N LEU A 95 -14.65 -16.60 -5.84
CA LEU A 95 -15.17 -15.79 -4.73
C LEU A 95 -14.22 -15.77 -3.55
N ALA A 96 -13.68 -16.92 -3.14
CA ALA A 96 -12.75 -17.00 -2.01
C ALA A 96 -11.56 -16.06 -2.20
N LEU A 97 -10.94 -16.10 -3.39
CA LEU A 97 -9.82 -15.22 -3.72
C LEU A 97 -10.21 -13.74 -3.70
N ALA A 98 -11.38 -13.39 -4.22
CA ALA A 98 -11.86 -12.03 -4.22
C ALA A 98 -12.07 -11.49 -2.80
N PHE A 99 -12.60 -12.31 -1.90
CA PHE A 99 -12.86 -11.95 -0.51
C PHE A 99 -11.59 -11.93 0.35
N LEU A 100 -10.62 -12.81 0.08
CA LEU A 100 -9.27 -12.71 0.63
C LEU A 100 -8.68 -11.32 0.33
N GLY A 101 -8.75 -10.88 -0.93
CA GLY A 101 -8.26 -9.55 -1.30
C GLY A 101 -9.06 -8.40 -0.66
N ALA A 102 -10.39 -8.49 -0.67
CA ALA A 102 -11.27 -7.38 -0.28
C ALA A 102 -11.51 -7.20 1.23
N TYR A 103 -11.23 -8.22 2.04
CA TYR A 103 -11.49 -8.20 3.48
C TYR A 103 -10.31 -8.64 4.34
N HIS A 104 -9.32 -9.33 3.76
CA HIS A 104 -8.14 -9.81 4.49
C HIS A 104 -6.83 -9.21 3.96
N HIS A 105 -6.92 -8.16 3.13
CA HIS A 105 -5.77 -7.51 2.51
C HIS A 105 -4.79 -8.47 1.82
N PHE A 106 -5.27 -9.61 1.32
CA PHE A 106 -4.43 -10.60 0.66
C PHE A 106 -3.86 -10.04 -0.64
N ASP A 107 -2.55 -10.18 -0.86
CA ASP A 107 -1.89 -9.67 -2.04
C ASP A 107 -2.06 -10.61 -3.24
N VAL A 108 -3.22 -10.49 -3.88
CA VAL A 108 -3.55 -11.27 -5.08
C VAL A 108 -2.56 -11.00 -6.22
N GLN A 109 -2.01 -9.79 -6.33
CA GLN A 109 -1.08 -9.47 -7.42
C GLN A 109 0.26 -10.18 -7.22
N ARG A 110 0.78 -10.17 -5.99
CA ARG A 110 2.00 -10.90 -5.61
C ARG A 110 1.79 -12.41 -5.71
N ALA A 111 0.61 -12.92 -5.35
CA ALA A 111 0.25 -14.32 -5.53
C ALA A 111 0.28 -14.77 -7.01
N PHE A 112 0.01 -13.86 -7.95
CA PHE A 112 0.14 -14.11 -9.38
C PHE A 112 1.54 -13.82 -9.94
N ALA A 113 2.51 -13.42 -9.14
CA ALA A 113 3.88 -13.10 -9.59
C ALA A 113 3.93 -12.15 -10.81
N GLY A 114 2.98 -11.21 -10.90
CA GLY A 114 2.89 -10.25 -12.01
C GLY A 114 2.27 -10.79 -13.31
N TYR A 115 1.78 -12.04 -13.35
CA TYR A 115 1.05 -12.55 -14.51
C TYR A 115 -0.27 -11.79 -14.69
N PRO A 116 -0.59 -11.34 -15.92
CA PRO A 116 -1.85 -10.67 -16.18
C PRO A 116 -3.02 -11.64 -16.03
N VAL A 117 -4.05 -11.20 -15.33
CA VAL A 117 -5.28 -11.95 -15.05
C VAL A 117 -6.49 -11.11 -15.42
N GLU A 118 -7.54 -11.75 -15.94
CA GLU A 118 -8.82 -11.09 -16.17
C GLU A 118 -9.41 -10.66 -14.82
N LYS A 119 -9.91 -9.43 -14.76
CA LYS A 119 -10.54 -8.86 -13.57
C LYS A 119 -11.97 -8.47 -13.90
N ARG A 120 -12.91 -8.76 -13.03
CA ARG A 120 -14.29 -8.26 -13.09
C ARG A 120 -14.66 -7.57 -11.80
N VAL A 121 -15.48 -6.52 -11.88
CA VAL A 121 -15.96 -5.82 -10.69
C VAL A 121 -17.35 -6.32 -10.35
N MET A 122 -17.49 -6.86 -9.14
CA MET A 122 -18.76 -7.13 -8.49
C MET A 122 -19.10 -5.95 -7.61
N ILE A 123 -20.32 -5.41 -7.73
CA ILE A 123 -20.82 -4.35 -6.85
C ILE A 123 -21.75 -5.02 -5.84
N MET A 124 -21.45 -4.83 -4.56
CA MET A 124 -22.26 -5.32 -3.45
C MET A 124 -23.47 -4.41 -3.19
N ASP A 125 -24.44 -4.92 -2.42
CA ASP A 125 -25.67 -4.18 -2.08
C ASP A 125 -25.40 -2.85 -1.34
N ASP A 126 -24.29 -2.77 -0.60
CA ASP A 126 -23.81 -1.57 0.09
C ASP A 126 -22.99 -0.62 -0.81
N GLY A 127 -22.86 -0.95 -2.11
CA GLY A 127 -22.07 -0.23 -3.09
C GLY A 127 -20.56 -0.56 -3.08
N LYS A 128 -20.08 -1.44 -2.19
CA LYS A 128 -18.67 -1.86 -2.16
C LYS A 128 -18.32 -2.60 -3.44
N LYS A 129 -17.17 -2.25 -4.03
CA LYS A 129 -16.65 -2.89 -5.25
C LYS A 129 -15.66 -3.99 -4.87
N ILE A 130 -15.91 -5.21 -5.29
CA ILE A 130 -15.03 -6.36 -5.13
C ILE A 130 -14.48 -6.79 -6.48
N ILE A 131 -13.18 -7.08 -6.54
CA ILE A 131 -12.52 -7.56 -7.74
C ILE A 131 -12.56 -9.09 -7.77
N LEU A 132 -13.22 -9.65 -8.77
CA LEU A 132 -13.23 -11.06 -9.11
C LEU A 132 -12.14 -11.39 -10.13
N TYR A 133 -11.64 -12.61 -10.07
CA TYR A 133 -10.63 -13.15 -10.96
C TYR A 133 -11.18 -14.41 -11.65
N PRO A 134 -12.11 -14.26 -12.62
CA PRO A 134 -12.76 -15.40 -13.24
C PRO A 134 -11.78 -16.19 -14.13
N GLY A 135 -12.03 -17.49 -14.27
CA GLY A 135 -11.35 -18.31 -15.27
C GLY A 135 -9.86 -18.58 -14.97
N LEU A 136 -9.46 -18.54 -13.70
CA LEU A 136 -8.14 -19.01 -13.30
C LEU A 136 -8.02 -20.51 -13.60
N GLY A 137 -7.08 -20.85 -14.48
CA GLY A 137 -6.68 -22.24 -14.70
C GLY A 137 -5.90 -22.80 -13.50
N GLU A 138 -5.79 -24.14 -13.45
CA GLU A 138 -5.28 -24.85 -12.26
C GLU A 138 -3.91 -24.38 -11.79
N GLY A 139 -2.97 -24.12 -12.72
CA GLY A 139 -1.64 -23.64 -12.35
C GLY A 139 -1.64 -22.29 -11.63
N ARG A 140 -2.56 -21.37 -11.98
CA ARG A 140 -2.66 -20.05 -11.31
C ARG A 140 -3.34 -20.18 -9.95
N LEU A 141 -4.37 -21.01 -9.87
CA LEU A 141 -5.06 -21.26 -8.62
C LEU A 141 -4.13 -21.95 -7.61
N GLU A 142 -3.27 -22.87 -8.09
CA GLU A 142 -2.25 -23.51 -7.28
C GLU A 142 -1.15 -22.54 -6.83
N ALA A 143 -0.76 -21.58 -7.66
CA ALA A 143 0.15 -20.50 -7.24
C ALA A 143 -0.44 -19.68 -6.09
N VAL A 144 -1.73 -19.31 -6.18
CA VAL A 144 -2.45 -18.58 -5.12
C VAL A 144 -2.53 -19.39 -3.84
N ARG A 145 -2.90 -20.68 -3.92
CA ARG A 145 -2.98 -21.58 -2.77
C ARG A 145 -1.62 -21.74 -2.09
N ASN A 146 -0.55 -21.91 -2.88
CA ASN A 146 0.81 -22.01 -2.34
C ASN A 146 1.23 -20.72 -1.65
N PHE A 147 1.06 -19.58 -2.29
CA PHE A 147 1.34 -18.27 -1.71
C PHE A 147 0.62 -18.06 -0.37
N ALA A 148 -0.68 -18.36 -0.30
CA ALA A 148 -1.46 -18.25 0.93
C ALA A 148 -0.99 -19.17 2.07
N ARG A 149 -0.34 -20.29 1.74
CA ARG A 149 0.10 -21.28 2.73
C ARG A 149 1.56 -21.11 3.16
N THR A 150 2.40 -20.60 2.27
CA THR A 150 3.85 -20.58 2.49
C THR A 150 4.37 -19.20 2.87
N GLU A 151 3.71 -18.13 2.45
CA GLU A 151 4.14 -16.79 2.82
C GLU A 151 3.78 -16.46 4.27
N VAL A 152 4.75 -15.88 4.98
CA VAL A 152 4.55 -15.43 6.37
C VAL A 152 3.57 -14.26 6.40
N TRP A 153 3.70 -13.35 5.43
CA TRP A 153 2.87 -12.14 5.32
C TRP A 153 2.30 -12.02 3.90
N PRO A 154 1.26 -12.80 3.55
CA PRO A 154 0.63 -12.79 2.22
C PRO A 154 -0.26 -11.55 1.99
N LEU A 155 0.16 -10.41 2.53
CA LEU A 155 -0.61 -9.18 2.64
C LEU A 155 -0.10 -8.13 1.66
N THR A 156 -1.00 -7.25 1.24
CA THR A 156 -0.67 -6.03 0.51
C THR A 156 0.13 -5.09 1.42
N PRO A 157 0.80 -4.06 0.85
CA PRO A 157 1.45 -3.02 1.66
C PRO A 157 0.51 -2.37 2.70
N GLU A 158 -0.75 -2.13 2.32
CA GLU A 158 -1.79 -1.67 3.24
C GLU A 158 -2.08 -2.67 4.36
N GLY A 159 -2.21 -3.95 4.04
CA GLY A 159 -2.43 -5.00 5.04
C GLY A 159 -1.27 -5.13 6.02
N LEU A 160 -0.03 -5.06 5.53
CA LEU A 160 1.18 -5.04 6.37
C LEU A 160 1.17 -3.85 7.33
N PHE A 161 0.81 -2.67 6.82
CA PHE A 161 0.69 -1.46 7.63
C PHE A 161 -0.37 -1.62 8.71
N GLN A 162 -1.56 -2.15 8.37
CA GLN A 162 -2.62 -2.38 9.34
C GLN A 162 -2.23 -3.40 10.41
N GLU A 163 -1.55 -4.49 10.04
CA GLU A 163 -0.99 -5.45 10.99
C GLU A 163 -0.02 -4.79 11.98
N ILE A 164 0.80 -3.84 11.51
CA ILE A 164 1.69 -3.06 12.37
C ILE A 164 0.90 -2.19 13.34
N GLN A 165 -0.19 -1.55 12.89
CA GLN A 165 -1.03 -0.70 13.76
C GLN A 165 -1.78 -1.49 14.85
N MET A 166 -2.10 -2.75 14.60
CA MET A 166 -2.91 -3.57 15.51
C MET A 166 -2.08 -4.28 16.59
N ARG A 167 -0.75 -4.23 16.54
CA ARG A 167 0.15 -5.01 17.41
C ARG A 167 0.93 -4.11 18.35
N ASP A 168 0.99 -4.52 19.62
CA ASP A 168 1.86 -3.88 20.61
C ASP A 168 3.35 -4.20 20.35
N GLU A 169 3.64 -5.43 19.92
CA GLU A 169 5.00 -5.89 19.60
C GLU A 169 5.11 -6.25 18.11
N ILE A 170 5.99 -5.55 17.40
CA ILE A 170 6.23 -5.73 15.97
C ILE A 170 7.38 -6.72 15.78
N SER A 171 7.08 -7.88 15.18
CA SER A 171 8.12 -8.85 14.83
C SER A 171 9.08 -8.31 13.76
N GLN A 172 10.35 -8.71 13.82
CA GLN A 172 11.35 -8.31 12.83
C GLN A 172 10.91 -8.68 11.40
N SER A 173 10.30 -9.85 11.19
CA SER A 173 9.82 -10.28 9.87
C SER A 173 8.69 -9.40 9.32
N LEU A 174 7.81 -8.89 10.18
CA LEU A 174 6.73 -7.99 9.78
C LEU A 174 7.27 -6.60 9.42
N LYS A 175 8.21 -6.11 10.23
CA LYS A 175 8.96 -4.88 9.94
C LYS A 175 9.63 -4.98 8.57
N GLU A 176 10.43 -6.01 8.34
CA GLU A 176 11.11 -6.26 7.06
C GLU A 176 10.13 -6.38 5.88
N ALA A 177 8.98 -7.04 6.09
CA ALA A 177 7.96 -7.15 5.06
C ALA A 177 7.42 -5.78 4.64
N LEU A 178 7.12 -4.88 5.59
CA LEU A 178 6.70 -3.51 5.27
C LEU A 178 7.85 -2.71 4.64
N GLU A 179 9.07 -2.81 5.16
CA GLU A 179 10.21 -2.04 4.66
C GLU A 179 10.55 -2.36 3.20
N ASN A 180 10.24 -3.58 2.75
CA ASN A 180 10.42 -4.03 1.37
C ASN A 180 9.28 -3.64 0.43
N THR A 181 8.22 -3.00 0.92
CA THR A 181 7.17 -2.44 0.06
C THR A 181 7.69 -1.23 -0.71
N THR A 182 7.13 -1.01 -1.89
CA THR A 182 7.53 0.10 -2.76
C THR A 182 7.30 1.45 -2.08
N GLU A 183 6.15 1.61 -1.43
CA GLU A 183 5.73 2.84 -0.76
C GLU A 183 6.71 3.21 0.36
N TYR A 184 7.00 2.26 1.25
CA TYR A 184 7.95 2.50 2.33
C TYR A 184 9.35 2.79 1.79
N PHE A 185 9.84 1.98 0.85
CA PHE A 185 11.18 2.14 0.28
C PHE A 185 11.39 3.52 -0.35
N VAL A 186 10.40 4.01 -1.10
CA VAL A 186 10.47 5.32 -1.74
C VAL A 186 10.50 6.45 -0.72
N ILE A 187 9.65 6.39 0.31
CA ILE A 187 9.64 7.37 1.40
C ILE A 187 10.97 7.33 2.15
N LYS A 188 11.43 6.14 2.55
CA LYS A 188 12.70 5.94 3.24
C LYS A 188 13.85 6.58 2.47
N ARG A 189 13.95 6.30 1.17
CA ARG A 189 14.97 6.88 0.31
C ARG A 189 14.89 8.41 0.24
N ALA A 190 13.68 8.98 0.19
CA ALA A 190 13.50 10.42 0.17
C ALA A 190 13.96 11.08 1.49
N PHE A 191 13.64 10.48 2.63
CA PHE A 191 14.08 10.97 3.94
C PHE A 191 15.59 10.86 4.13
N HIS A 192 16.24 9.79 3.66
CA HIS A 192 17.71 9.68 3.72
C HIS A 192 18.46 10.70 2.85
N ARG A 193 17.78 11.40 1.92
CA ARG A 193 18.37 12.47 1.12
C ARG A 193 18.34 13.82 1.85
N LEU A 194 17.64 13.92 2.97
CA LEU A 194 17.65 15.11 3.79
C LEU A 194 19.07 15.33 4.36
N PRO A 195 19.46 16.59 4.63
CA PRO A 195 20.78 16.88 5.22
C PRO A 195 20.89 16.46 6.69
N TYR A 196 19.85 15.83 7.25
CA TYR A 196 19.76 15.41 8.64
C TYR A 196 19.74 13.88 8.71
N SER A 197 20.47 13.32 9.67
CA SER A 197 20.44 11.88 9.91
C SER A 197 19.21 11.51 10.75
N ILE A 198 18.48 10.50 10.31
CA ILE A 198 17.33 9.92 11.02
C ILE A 198 17.61 8.42 11.11
N SER A 199 17.56 7.88 12.33
CA SER A 199 17.74 6.44 12.54
C SER A 199 16.61 5.64 11.89
N GLU A 200 16.91 4.40 11.52
CA GLU A 200 15.94 3.49 10.90
C GLU A 200 14.74 3.25 11.81
N GLU A 201 14.96 3.10 13.11
CA GLU A 201 13.89 2.94 14.10
C GLU A 201 13.01 4.18 14.21
N ALA A 202 13.60 5.38 14.24
CA ALA A 202 12.85 6.62 14.31
C ALA A 202 12.04 6.84 13.03
N LEU A 203 12.63 6.56 11.87
CA LEU A 203 11.94 6.69 10.58
C LEU A 203 10.80 5.68 10.45
N PHE A 204 11.01 4.43 10.88
CA PHE A 204 9.97 3.41 10.86
C PHE A 204 8.79 3.80 11.76
N SER A 205 9.05 4.19 13.03
CA SER A 205 8.02 4.70 13.95
C SER A 205 7.27 5.87 13.32
N PHE A 206 8.01 6.82 12.78
CA PHE A 206 7.47 8.04 12.21
C PHE A 206 6.56 7.79 11.00
N ILE A 207 6.99 6.94 10.06
CA ILE A 207 6.15 6.56 8.91
C ILE A 207 4.89 5.87 9.42
N THR A 208 5.02 4.98 10.42
CA THR A 208 3.93 4.17 10.95
C THR A 208 2.96 4.88 11.90
N GLU A 209 3.25 6.07 12.42
CA GLU A 209 2.35 6.87 13.28
C GLU A 209 1.08 7.40 12.57
N GLY A 210 1.07 7.41 11.23
CA GLY A 210 0.00 7.98 10.40
C GLY A 210 -1.11 7.00 10.02
N ASN A 211 -1.74 7.24 8.88
CA ASN A 211 -2.60 6.26 8.22
C ASN A 211 -2.02 5.86 6.86
N TRP A 212 -2.55 4.78 6.29
CA TRP A 212 -2.07 4.25 5.02
C TRP A 212 -2.23 5.23 3.84
N GLU A 213 -3.32 6.00 3.80
CA GLU A 213 -3.58 6.92 2.70
C GLU A 213 -2.53 8.04 2.64
N GLU A 214 -2.09 8.56 3.79
CA GLU A 214 -0.99 9.53 3.88
C GLU A 214 0.32 8.98 3.30
N ILE A 215 0.65 7.72 3.62
CA ILE A 215 1.85 7.04 3.11
C ILE A 215 1.76 6.87 1.60
N LYS A 216 0.62 6.40 1.12
CA LYS A 216 0.39 6.18 -0.31
C LYS A 216 0.47 7.48 -1.11
N VAL A 217 -0.20 8.53 -0.64
CA VAL A 217 -0.16 9.85 -1.29
C VAL A 217 1.27 10.38 -1.35
N LEU A 218 2.03 10.29 -0.24
CA LEU A 218 3.41 10.74 -0.24
C LEU A 218 4.29 9.91 -1.18
N ALA A 219 4.15 8.58 -1.17
CA ALA A 219 4.89 7.69 -2.06
C ALA A 219 4.60 8.01 -3.54
N ASP A 220 3.32 8.19 -3.90
CA ASP A 220 2.89 8.55 -5.25
C ASP A 220 3.45 9.91 -5.69
N GLN A 221 3.45 10.90 -4.79
CA GLN A 221 4.07 12.21 -5.03
C GLN A 221 5.57 12.09 -5.30
N ILE A 222 6.30 11.30 -4.50
CA ILE A 222 7.74 11.10 -4.69
C ILE A 222 8.03 10.36 -6.00
N GLN A 223 7.25 9.33 -6.33
CA GLN A 223 7.44 8.56 -7.56
C GLN A 223 7.18 9.37 -8.82
N THR A 224 6.19 10.28 -8.77
CA THR A 224 5.85 11.16 -9.89
C THR A 224 6.76 12.39 -9.98
N SER A 225 7.54 12.68 -8.93
CA SER A 225 8.50 13.77 -8.89
C SER A 225 9.75 13.48 -9.74
N PRO A 226 10.18 14.39 -10.64
CA PRO A 226 11.32 14.17 -11.52
C PRO A 226 12.65 13.87 -10.82
N ASP A 227 12.87 14.42 -9.62
CA ASP A 227 14.08 14.20 -8.82
C ASP A 227 13.87 13.22 -7.65
N GLY A 228 12.65 12.69 -7.51
CA GLY A 228 12.25 11.82 -6.42
C GLY A 228 12.38 12.49 -5.05
N LYS A 229 12.16 13.80 -4.98
CA LYS A 229 12.07 14.53 -3.71
C LYS A 229 10.63 14.82 -3.34
N ILE A 230 10.44 15.03 -2.04
CA ILE A 230 9.19 15.51 -1.48
C ILE A 230 9.13 17.02 -1.73
N SER A 231 8.08 17.46 -2.41
CA SER A 231 7.87 18.88 -2.75
C SER A 231 7.14 19.65 -1.66
N ASP A 232 6.34 18.96 -0.85
CA ASP A 232 5.55 19.54 0.22
C ASP A 232 5.47 18.51 1.35
N PHE A 233 6.07 18.82 2.50
CA PHE A 233 6.05 17.94 3.66
C PHE A 233 4.80 18.14 4.52
N ILE A 234 4.08 19.26 4.37
CA ILE A 234 3.02 19.69 5.28
C ILE A 234 1.91 18.63 5.46
N PRO A 235 1.33 18.04 4.40
CA PRO A 235 0.26 17.05 4.55
C PRO A 235 0.70 15.80 5.31
N PHE A 236 2.01 15.51 5.31
CA PHE A 236 2.58 14.35 6.00
C PHE A 236 3.00 14.67 7.44
N LEU A 237 3.55 15.85 7.69
CA LEU A 237 4.05 16.27 9.00
C LEU A 237 2.92 16.73 9.94
N MET A 238 1.95 17.50 9.44
CA MET A 238 0.94 18.14 10.29
C MET A 238 0.11 17.14 11.10
N PRO A 239 -0.50 16.09 10.49
CA PRO A 239 -1.29 15.12 11.27
C PRO A 239 -0.47 14.41 12.35
N ARG A 240 0.82 14.16 12.08
CA ARG A 240 1.74 13.52 13.04
C ARG A 240 2.10 14.46 14.18
N MET A 241 2.37 15.73 13.88
CA MET A 241 2.63 16.75 14.92
C MET A 241 1.40 16.92 15.82
N GLU A 242 0.17 16.95 15.27
CA GLU A 242 -1.06 17.04 16.05
C GLU A 242 -1.24 15.83 16.98
N LYS A 243 -0.86 14.63 16.53
CA LYS A 243 -0.80 13.42 17.36
C LYS A 243 0.34 13.41 18.40
N GLY A 244 1.25 14.39 18.37
CA GLY A 244 2.35 14.50 19.32
C GLY A 244 3.69 13.92 18.85
N SER A 245 3.86 13.68 17.55
CA SER A 245 5.13 13.24 16.99
C SER A 245 6.19 14.31 17.11
N LYS A 246 7.22 14.05 17.93
CA LYS A 246 8.35 14.97 18.08
C LYS A 246 9.10 15.14 16.77
N LEU A 247 9.39 14.06 16.05
CA LEU A 247 10.09 14.13 14.77
C LEU A 247 9.32 14.98 13.74
N ALA A 248 7.99 14.90 13.71
CA ALA A 248 7.18 15.80 12.88
C ALA A 248 7.43 17.28 13.22
N ALA A 249 7.44 17.62 14.52
CA ALA A 249 7.67 18.98 14.99
C ALA A 249 9.05 19.50 14.57
N TYR A 250 10.11 18.70 14.75
CA TYR A 250 11.45 19.08 14.30
C TYR A 250 11.52 19.26 12.79
N LEU A 251 11.00 18.30 12.01
CA LEU A 251 11.02 18.38 10.56
C LEU A 251 10.20 19.58 10.04
N LEU A 252 9.11 19.94 10.71
CA LEU A 252 8.32 21.11 10.33
C LEU A 252 9.15 22.40 10.48
N VAL A 253 9.94 22.52 11.56
CA VAL A 253 10.83 23.67 11.74
C VAL A 253 12.00 23.64 10.75
N LEU A 254 12.60 22.46 10.53
CA LEU A 254 13.81 22.31 9.71
C LEU A 254 13.55 22.41 8.21
N LEU A 255 12.39 21.94 7.74
CA LEU A 255 12.04 21.86 6.31
C LEU A 255 11.03 22.93 5.91
N GLU A 256 10.12 23.31 6.82
CA GLU A 256 8.93 24.10 6.51
C GLU A 256 8.79 25.33 7.44
N LYS A 257 9.92 25.93 7.85
CA LYS A 257 9.98 27.04 8.81
C LYS A 257 9.00 28.17 8.50
N GLU A 258 8.92 28.57 7.23
CA GLU A 258 8.03 29.66 6.80
C GLU A 258 6.56 29.33 7.00
N TYR A 259 6.16 28.09 6.72
CA TYR A 259 4.82 27.61 6.98
C TYR A 259 4.54 27.63 8.49
N ALA A 260 5.46 27.07 9.29
CA ALA A 260 5.34 27.05 10.75
C ALA A 260 5.09 28.47 11.31
N LEU A 261 5.89 29.45 10.89
CA LEU A 261 5.78 30.83 11.36
C LEU A 261 4.51 31.53 10.89
N LYS A 262 4.14 31.39 9.61
CA LYS A 262 3.12 32.22 8.95
C LYS A 262 1.72 31.59 8.88
N LYS A 263 1.62 30.26 8.98
CA LYS A 263 0.38 29.52 8.69
C LYS A 263 -0.22 28.79 9.87
N LEU A 264 0.59 28.36 10.84
CA LEU A 264 0.05 27.75 12.06
C LEU A 264 -0.74 28.78 12.86
N ASP A 265 -1.89 28.40 13.38
CA ASP A 265 -2.56 29.19 14.42
C ASP A 265 -1.83 29.05 15.77
N ASP A 266 -2.31 29.75 16.80
CA ASP A 266 -1.66 29.74 18.12
C ASP A 266 -1.81 28.40 18.85
N SER A 267 -2.91 27.66 18.63
CA SER A 267 -3.11 26.32 19.21
C SER A 267 -2.11 25.33 18.61
N GLN A 268 -1.95 25.34 17.29
CA GLN A 268 -0.99 24.52 16.58
C GLN A 268 0.45 24.91 16.93
N MET A 269 0.74 26.21 17.10
CA MET A 269 2.05 26.68 17.53
C MET A 269 2.36 26.26 18.96
N GLU A 270 1.40 26.36 19.89
CA GLU A 270 1.56 25.85 21.25
C GLU A 270 1.90 24.36 21.23
N LYS A 271 1.17 23.57 20.42
CA LYS A 271 1.46 22.14 20.23
C LYS A 271 2.86 21.92 19.67
N LEU A 272 3.25 22.65 18.62
CA LEU A 272 4.58 22.56 18.03
C LEU A 272 5.67 22.82 19.07
N LEU A 273 5.57 23.94 19.81
CA LEU A 273 6.54 24.33 20.83
C LEU A 273 6.64 23.29 21.95
N SER A 274 5.52 22.69 22.37
CA SER A 274 5.51 21.65 23.40
C SER A 274 6.27 20.36 23.01
N LEU A 275 6.47 20.13 21.71
CA LEU A 275 7.14 18.95 21.17
C LEU A 275 8.63 19.15 20.91
N LEU A 276 9.09 20.41 20.88
CA LEU A 276 10.50 20.76 20.70
C LEU A 276 11.21 20.60 22.05
N THR A 277 11.89 19.47 22.26
CA THR A 277 12.61 19.17 23.51
C THR A 277 14.13 19.33 23.41
N GLU A 278 14.65 19.66 22.23
CA GLU A 278 16.10 19.72 21.97
C GLU A 278 16.47 21.06 21.37
N GLU A 279 17.51 21.67 21.93
CA GLU A 279 18.03 22.95 21.49
C GLU A 279 19.11 22.78 20.41
N THR A 280 18.71 22.77 19.14
CA THR A 280 19.64 22.93 18.00
C THR A 280 19.77 24.40 17.58
N PRO A 281 20.81 24.79 16.83
CA PRO A 281 20.93 26.16 16.29
C PRO A 281 19.69 26.61 15.49
N GLU A 282 19.12 25.70 14.70
CA GLU A 282 17.94 25.93 13.88
C GLU A 282 16.70 26.14 14.76
N ILE A 283 16.52 25.30 15.79
CA ILE A 283 15.43 25.45 16.76
C ILE A 283 15.57 26.77 17.53
N LYS A 284 16.78 27.14 17.97
CA LYS A 284 17.02 28.43 18.65
C LYS A 284 16.67 29.61 17.76
N ALA A 285 17.05 29.57 16.49
CA ALA A 285 16.71 30.61 15.53
C ALA A 285 15.18 30.72 15.35
N PHE A 286 14.49 29.58 15.20
CA PHE A 286 13.04 29.52 15.11
C PHE A 286 12.36 30.09 16.37
N LEU A 287 12.76 29.67 17.57
CA LEU A 287 12.20 30.16 18.84
C LEU A 287 12.41 31.67 19.00
N SER A 288 13.59 32.18 18.61
CA SER A 288 13.86 33.62 18.60
C SER A 288 12.94 34.37 17.63
N GLU A 289 12.65 33.82 16.45
CA GLU A 289 11.70 34.42 15.50
C GLU A 289 10.26 34.39 16.02
N VAL A 290 9.83 33.29 16.66
CA VAL A 290 8.50 33.19 17.29
C VAL A 290 8.35 34.22 18.41
N LYS A 291 9.36 34.32 19.29
CA LYS A 291 9.39 35.26 20.42
C LYS A 291 9.28 36.72 19.99
N ASN A 292 9.92 37.10 18.89
CA ASN A 292 9.94 38.48 18.39
C ASN A 292 8.86 38.76 17.32
N GLY A 293 7.98 37.79 17.06
CA GLY A 293 6.97 37.85 16.00
C GLY A 293 5.66 38.52 16.42
N LEU A 294 4.62 38.37 15.59
CA LEU A 294 3.26 38.90 15.81
C LEU A 294 2.30 37.90 16.48
N ARG A 295 2.84 36.88 17.16
CA ARG A 295 2.08 35.85 17.87
C ARG A 295 1.49 36.40 19.17
N SER A 296 0.53 35.72 19.80
CA SER A 296 0.04 36.12 21.12
C SER A 296 1.14 36.11 22.19
N ASP A 297 0.95 36.91 23.24
CA ASP A 297 1.88 37.03 24.36
C ASP A 297 2.19 35.66 25.00
N GLN A 298 1.19 34.77 25.08
CA GLN A 298 1.37 33.40 25.59
C GLN A 298 2.37 32.61 24.74
N ILE A 299 2.26 32.66 23.41
CA ILE A 299 3.16 31.94 22.50
C ILE A 299 4.56 32.54 22.52
N GLN A 300 4.68 33.87 22.60
CA GLN A 300 5.97 34.53 22.74
C GLN A 300 6.65 34.17 24.06
N GLU A 301 5.89 34.07 25.16
CA GLU A 301 6.39 33.63 26.45
C GLU A 301 6.84 32.16 26.41
N LEU A 302 6.04 31.27 25.82
CA LEU A 302 6.39 29.85 25.64
C LEU A 302 7.68 29.69 24.82
N ALA A 303 7.83 30.42 23.72
CA ALA A 303 9.05 30.41 22.91
C ALA A 303 10.27 31.00 23.63
N GLY A 304 10.03 31.85 24.64
CA GLY A 304 11.07 32.42 25.49
C GLY A 304 11.48 31.54 26.67
N LYS A 305 10.72 30.49 26.99
CA LYS A 305 11.06 29.54 28.06
C LYS A 305 12.19 28.62 27.60
N PRO A 306 13.17 28.29 28.47
CA PRO A 306 14.11 27.22 28.20
C PRO A 306 13.33 25.94 27.90
N LEU A 307 13.69 25.22 26.85
CA LEU A 307 13.04 23.95 26.52
C LEU A 307 13.22 23.00 27.72
N GLU A 308 12.13 22.36 28.16
CA GLU A 308 12.24 21.32 29.19
C GLU A 308 13.12 20.21 28.64
N ASN A 309 14.15 19.84 29.41
CA ASN A 309 15.18 18.86 29.05
C ASN A 309 16.23 19.34 28.00
N PRO A 310 16.97 20.44 28.26
CA PRO A 310 18.09 20.78 27.41
C PRO A 310 19.13 19.64 27.44
N PRO A 311 19.81 19.35 26.31
CA PRO A 311 20.92 18.42 26.31
C PRO A 311 21.93 18.87 27.38
N ARG A 312 22.32 17.94 28.24
CA ARG A 312 23.29 18.21 29.31
C ARG A 312 24.65 18.44 28.64
N ARG A 313 25.42 19.40 29.16
CA ARG A 313 26.76 19.72 28.62
C ARG A 313 27.81 19.25 29.61
N HIS A 314 28.86 18.61 29.10
CA HIS A 314 30.01 18.17 29.90
C HIS A 314 31.31 18.66 29.26
N ILE A 315 32.10 19.44 29.99
CA ILE A 315 33.43 19.89 29.56
C ILE A 315 34.45 18.83 29.98
N VAL A 316 35.11 18.20 29.00
CA VAL A 316 36.09 17.13 29.23
C VAL A 316 37.22 17.61 30.14
N GLN A 317 37.37 16.96 31.29
CA GLN A 317 38.41 17.23 32.28
C GLN A 317 39.58 16.24 32.16
N PRO A 318 40.76 16.58 32.73
CA PRO A 318 41.86 15.63 32.88
C PRO A 318 41.41 14.33 33.56
N GLY A 319 41.58 13.20 32.85
CA GLY A 319 41.21 11.88 33.35
C GLY A 319 39.78 11.44 32.99
N ASP A 320 39.06 12.19 32.16
CA ASP A 320 37.78 11.73 31.62
C ASP A 320 37.95 10.78 30.44
N SER A 321 37.03 9.82 30.34
CA SER A 321 36.85 8.92 29.20
C SER A 321 35.36 8.81 28.90
N LEU A 322 35.01 8.47 27.66
CA LEU A 322 33.60 8.29 27.28
C LEU A 322 32.90 7.27 28.19
N TRP A 323 33.61 6.23 28.63
CA TRP A 323 33.07 5.21 29.53
C TRP A 323 32.79 5.76 30.93
N LYS A 324 33.67 6.62 31.45
CA LYS A 324 33.48 7.27 32.75
C LYS A 324 32.30 8.25 32.69
N ILE A 325 32.26 9.10 31.67
CA ILE A 325 31.15 10.04 31.44
C ILE A 325 29.83 9.29 31.24
N SER A 326 29.85 8.20 30.48
CA SER A 326 28.70 7.31 30.29
C SER A 326 28.12 6.82 31.60
N ARG A 327 28.96 6.38 32.55
CA ARG A 327 28.50 5.98 33.89
C ARG A 327 28.01 7.15 34.72
N ASP A 328 28.76 8.25 34.74
CA ASP A 328 28.48 9.40 35.61
C ASP A 328 27.13 10.04 35.26
N TYR A 329 26.74 9.99 33.99
CA TYR A 329 25.51 10.60 33.49
C TYR A 329 24.37 9.60 33.21
N ASP A 330 24.62 8.30 33.41
CA ASP A 330 23.72 7.18 33.06
C ASP A 330 23.27 7.21 31.59
N VAL A 331 24.25 7.26 30.68
CA VAL A 331 24.04 7.37 29.23
C VAL A 331 24.93 6.36 28.52
N LYS A 332 24.43 5.62 27.54
CA LYS A 332 25.26 4.70 26.75
C LYS A 332 26.34 5.45 25.96
N VAL A 333 27.58 4.94 25.95
CA VAL A 333 28.71 5.52 25.17
C VAL A 333 28.33 5.76 23.70
N ALA A 334 27.60 4.82 23.08
CA ALA A 334 27.16 4.94 21.70
C ALA A 334 26.33 6.21 21.46
N VAL A 335 25.42 6.56 22.39
CA VAL A 335 24.59 7.76 22.31
C VAL A 335 25.45 9.03 22.44
N ILE A 336 26.44 9.03 23.32
CA ILE A 336 27.38 10.16 23.46
C ILE A 336 28.19 10.35 22.16
N LYS A 337 28.64 9.26 21.54
CA LYS A 337 29.39 9.33 20.27
C LYS A 337 28.52 9.87 19.14
N GLU A 338 27.30 9.36 19.02
CA GLU A 338 26.33 9.77 18.01
C GLU A 338 25.97 11.26 18.13
N MET A 339 25.61 11.72 19.33
CA MET A 339 25.25 13.14 19.58
C MET A 339 26.39 14.13 19.33
N ASN A 340 27.65 13.68 19.35
CA ASN A 340 28.83 14.53 19.20
C ASN A 340 29.63 14.27 17.91
N GLY A 341 29.13 13.41 17.01
CA GLY A 341 29.82 13.04 15.77
C GLY A 341 31.21 12.41 16.00
N LEU A 342 31.40 11.70 17.11
CA LEU A 342 32.70 11.12 17.47
C LEU A 342 32.88 9.74 16.82
N GLU A 343 33.86 9.62 15.93
CA GLU A 343 34.23 8.33 15.35
C GLU A 343 35.12 7.50 16.30
N SER A 344 35.96 8.19 17.08
CA SER A 344 36.90 7.59 18.04
C SER A 344 36.51 7.89 19.49
N GLU A 345 37.10 7.17 20.44
CA GLU A 345 36.89 7.40 21.88
C GLU A 345 37.86 8.45 22.46
N ASN A 346 38.71 9.06 21.62
CA ASN A 346 39.67 10.05 22.06
C ASN A 346 38.98 11.40 22.32
N LEU A 347 38.95 11.80 23.58
CA LEU A 347 38.40 13.09 24.00
C LEU A 347 39.49 14.16 24.05
N LYS A 348 39.21 15.33 23.47
CA LYS A 348 40.07 16.51 23.59
C LYS A 348 39.77 17.21 24.91
N LEU A 349 40.80 17.48 25.70
CA LEU A 349 40.66 18.24 26.95
C LEU A 349 40.05 19.62 26.68
N GLY A 350 39.08 20.00 27.51
CA GLY A 350 38.33 21.24 27.35
C GLY A 350 37.27 21.22 26.24
N ALA A 351 37.11 20.11 25.50
CA ALA A 351 36.00 19.97 24.56
C ALA A 351 34.67 19.86 25.30
N GLU A 352 33.63 20.42 24.71
CA GLU A 352 32.26 20.29 25.20
C GLU A 352 31.58 19.08 24.54
N LEU A 353 31.01 18.21 25.37
CA LEU A 353 30.20 17.08 24.94
C LEU A 353 28.73 17.34 25.24
N LEU A 354 27.89 17.14 24.23
CA LEU A 354 26.44 17.06 24.33
C LEU A 354 26.05 15.69 24.87
N LEU A 355 25.23 15.69 25.91
CA LEU A 355 24.69 14.50 26.55
C LEU A 355 23.16 14.58 26.47
N PRO A 356 22.47 13.44 26.36
CA PRO A 356 21.03 13.44 26.36
C PRO A 356 20.50 14.00 27.68
N PRO A 357 19.31 14.62 27.63
CA PRO A 357 18.66 15.10 28.83
C PRO A 357 18.49 13.97 29.86
N LYS A 358 18.40 14.37 31.13
CA LYS A 358 18.18 13.40 32.20
C LYS A 358 16.78 12.81 32.03
N ASN A 359 16.68 11.50 31.81
CA ASN A 359 15.38 10.82 31.86
C ASN A 359 14.84 10.98 33.29
N SER A 360 13.68 11.63 33.43
CA SER A 360 12.92 11.72 34.68
C SER A 360 12.14 10.45 34.92
#